data_AF-A0A7Y2XAM0-F1
#
_entry.id   AF-A0A7Y2XAM0-F1
#
_cell.length_a   1.000
_cell.length_b   1.000
_cell.length_c   1.000
_cell.angle_alpha   90.00
_cell.angle_beta   90.00
_cell.angle_gamma   90.00
#
_symmetry.space_group_name_H-M   'P 1'
#
loop_
_entity.id
_entity.type
_entity.pdbx_description
1 polymer ?
#
loop_
_entity_poly.entity_id
_entity_poly.type
_entity_poly.pdbx_seq_one_letter_code
_entity_poly.pdbx_strand_id
1 'polypeptide(L)'
;MKKFSVLLLLAGLMIFQVSCKDDEAEDPVVDAGTSTTELLVAKFTAAPALDAEIDDMWASAQTLTGTAEVPDLAARGTFLNSDGAGVEETLGLFEPYAGESYDYTLRSGYFGDDIYFLMEWDDMDDSKDRESWYFDATDKLWKQQHKYANDANDKYYEDKFAFLFPINAVSGFSASTCYATCHQNLTIAKDKDKNVRHYTKNDGEKIDMWHWKRVRGAFIGQVDDQKMVYADPADQSSANGRKGDEAGTAGYANNKQTLNNGTDDVSVPKYIIPGKTNYYWITSDDVTDGTAKEITAVDGNGVLTYSGGTVDPATGGFEDGTGNMRLPSVVISEFTGARGDISIQARYTGTGWVTEFTRKMNTGDPDDVVFDVNTDLDFGLAIFNNAAIAHGIKPNLKMTYVK
;
A
#
# COMPACT_ATOMS: atom_id res chain seq x y z
N MET A 1 -38.25 -84.39 38.42
CA MET A 1 -39.08 -83.22 38.78
C MET A 1 -38.30 -81.95 38.50
N LYS A 2 -39.02 -80.89 38.07
CA LYS A 2 -38.59 -79.51 37.75
C LYS A 2 -38.38 -79.23 36.26
N LYS A 3 -39.47 -78.71 35.67
CA LYS A 3 -39.53 -77.89 34.45
C LYS A 3 -38.95 -76.51 34.75
N PHE A 4 -38.27 -75.88 33.79
CA PHE A 4 -38.21 -74.41 33.68
C PHE A 4 -38.04 -73.98 32.22
N SER A 5 -38.67 -72.84 31.92
CA SER A 5 -39.04 -72.30 30.62
C SER A 5 -37.90 -71.96 29.67
N VAL A 6 -38.16 -72.13 28.36
CA VAL A 6 -37.39 -71.52 27.27
C VAL A 6 -38.12 -70.25 26.84
N LEU A 7 -37.43 -69.12 26.92
CA LEU A 7 -37.87 -67.81 26.46
C LEU A 7 -37.48 -67.68 24.97
N LEU A 8 -38.47 -67.55 24.08
CA LEU A 8 -38.23 -67.25 22.66
C LEU A 8 -37.95 -65.74 22.52
N LEU A 9 -36.78 -65.38 22.00
CA LEU A 9 -36.45 -64.02 21.57
C LEU A 9 -36.74 -63.90 20.07
N LEU A 10 -37.66 -63.04 19.68
CA LEU A 10 -37.95 -62.69 18.28
C LEU A 10 -36.97 -61.59 17.84
N ALA A 11 -36.07 -61.89 16.90
CA ALA A 11 -35.22 -60.89 16.25
C ALA A 11 -35.89 -60.43 14.96
N GLY A 12 -36.37 -59.18 14.92
CA GLY A 12 -36.87 -58.53 13.72
C GLY A 12 -35.72 -58.04 12.83
N LEU A 13 -35.74 -58.46 11.57
CA LEU A 13 -34.79 -58.06 10.53
C LEU A 13 -35.22 -56.69 9.96
N MET A 14 -34.55 -55.59 10.34
CA MET A 14 -34.68 -54.32 9.63
C MET A 14 -33.81 -54.33 8.38
N ILE A 15 -34.45 -54.25 7.21
CA ILE A 15 -33.78 -54.05 5.93
C ILE A 15 -33.56 -52.53 5.79
N PHE A 16 -32.32 -52.08 5.97
CA PHE A 16 -31.92 -50.74 5.57
C PHE A 16 -31.82 -50.69 4.04
N GLN A 17 -32.73 -49.94 3.40
CA GLN A 17 -32.55 -49.51 2.03
C GLN A 17 -31.44 -48.46 2.02
N VAL A 18 -30.26 -48.86 1.53
CA VAL A 18 -29.20 -47.92 1.18
C VAL A 18 -29.70 -47.14 -0.02
N SER A 19 -30.12 -45.90 0.20
CA SER A 19 -30.26 -44.91 -0.86
C SER A 19 -28.84 -44.57 -1.30
N CYS A 20 -28.43 -45.03 -2.48
CA CYS A 20 -27.32 -44.39 -3.18
C CYS A 20 -27.77 -42.95 -3.45
N LYS A 21 -27.29 -42.01 -2.65
CA LYS A 21 -27.08 -40.66 -3.17
C LYS A 21 -25.89 -40.79 -4.10
N ASP A 22 -26.05 -40.35 -5.33
CA ASP A 22 -24.92 -40.04 -6.18
C ASP A 22 -24.11 -38.98 -5.42
N ASP A 23 -23.03 -39.40 -4.77
CA ASP A 23 -21.99 -38.49 -4.34
C ASP A 23 -21.44 -37.92 -5.64
N GLU A 24 -21.84 -36.69 -6.00
CA GLU A 24 -21.08 -35.91 -6.96
C GLU A 24 -19.67 -35.85 -6.39
N ALA A 25 -18.78 -36.64 -6.98
CA ALA A 25 -17.37 -36.51 -6.73
C ALA A 25 -17.03 -35.06 -7.06
N GLU A 26 -16.72 -34.26 -6.04
CA GLU A 26 -16.01 -33.00 -6.28
C GLU A 26 -14.83 -33.36 -7.16
N ASP A 27 -14.83 -32.84 -8.39
CA ASP A 27 -13.70 -33.01 -9.29
C ASP A 27 -12.44 -32.64 -8.49
N PRO A 28 -11.40 -33.49 -8.47
CA PRO A 28 -10.20 -33.19 -7.70
C PRO A 28 -9.70 -31.83 -8.17
N VAL A 29 -9.58 -30.88 -7.23
CA VAL A 29 -8.99 -29.56 -7.49
C VAL A 29 -7.64 -29.82 -8.14
N VAL A 30 -7.57 -29.57 -9.44
CA VAL A 30 -6.32 -29.73 -10.20
C VAL A 30 -5.40 -28.64 -9.66
N ASP A 31 -4.27 -29.03 -9.08
CA ASP A 31 -3.24 -28.11 -8.62
C ASP A 31 -2.90 -27.15 -9.78
N ALA A 32 -3.28 -25.88 -9.61
CA ALA A 32 -3.06 -24.83 -10.61
C ALA A 32 -1.56 -24.50 -10.78
N GLY A 33 -0.71 -25.06 -9.92
CA GLY A 33 0.73 -24.99 -9.98
C GLY A 33 1.30 -23.68 -9.45
N THR A 34 2.62 -23.58 -9.51
CA THR A 34 3.38 -22.42 -9.07
C THR A 34 4.29 -21.91 -10.17
N SER A 35 4.58 -20.61 -10.14
CA SER A 35 5.53 -19.95 -11.02
C SER A 35 6.35 -18.92 -10.25
N THR A 36 7.53 -18.54 -10.76
CA THR A 36 8.37 -17.49 -10.16
C THR A 36 8.53 -16.25 -11.05
N THR A 37 7.95 -16.29 -12.26
CA THR A 37 8.12 -15.26 -13.30
C THR A 37 6.85 -15.00 -14.10
N GLU A 38 5.90 -15.94 -14.09
CA GLU A 38 4.66 -15.85 -14.87
C GLU A 38 3.46 -15.86 -13.92
N LEU A 39 2.58 -14.88 -14.03
CA LEU A 39 1.27 -14.83 -13.40
C LEU A 39 0.22 -15.26 -14.42
N LEU A 40 -0.23 -16.50 -14.33
CA LEU A 40 -1.31 -17.01 -15.17
C LEU A 40 -2.67 -16.58 -14.60
N VAL A 41 -3.32 -15.64 -15.28
CA VAL A 41 -4.66 -15.14 -14.93
C VAL A 41 -5.71 -16.20 -15.27
N ALA A 42 -6.36 -16.73 -14.24
CA ALA A 42 -7.42 -17.72 -14.38
C ALA A 42 -8.73 -17.10 -14.90
N LYS A 43 -9.58 -17.93 -15.53
CA LYS A 43 -10.96 -17.55 -15.86
C LYS A 43 -11.90 -18.08 -14.79
N PHE A 44 -12.49 -17.20 -14.00
CA PHE A 44 -13.42 -17.60 -12.95
C PHE A 44 -14.85 -17.77 -13.46
N THR A 45 -15.65 -18.53 -12.71
CA THR A 45 -17.09 -18.74 -12.97
C THR A 45 -17.99 -17.80 -12.16
N ALA A 46 -17.42 -17.09 -11.19
CA ALA A 46 -18.03 -16.03 -10.39
C ALA A 46 -16.94 -15.04 -9.96
N ALA A 47 -17.34 -13.84 -9.52
CA ALA A 47 -16.41 -12.90 -8.88
C ALA A 47 -16.04 -13.38 -7.47
N PRO A 48 -14.78 -13.20 -7.03
CA PRO A 48 -14.40 -13.39 -5.62
C PRO A 48 -15.11 -12.38 -4.71
N ALA A 49 -15.31 -12.78 -3.46
CA ALA A 49 -15.75 -11.83 -2.44
C ALA A 49 -14.57 -10.89 -2.16
N LEU A 50 -14.70 -9.60 -2.46
CA LEU A 50 -13.65 -8.62 -2.18
C LEU A 50 -13.66 -8.30 -0.68
N ASP A 51 -13.05 -9.16 0.15
CA ASP A 51 -13.09 -9.08 1.62
C ASP A 51 -11.77 -9.41 2.33
N ALA A 52 -10.71 -9.72 1.58
CA ALA A 52 -9.39 -10.14 2.07
C ALA A 52 -9.40 -11.46 2.85
N GLU A 53 -10.39 -12.31 2.61
CA GLU A 53 -10.36 -13.73 2.92
C GLU A 53 -10.06 -14.55 1.67
N ILE A 54 -9.31 -15.64 1.82
CA ILE A 54 -8.89 -16.45 0.69
C ILE A 54 -10.01 -17.47 0.41
N ASP A 55 -10.91 -17.11 -0.50
CA ASP A 55 -11.96 -17.99 -1.02
C ASP A 55 -11.38 -19.27 -1.67
N ASP A 56 -12.13 -20.38 -1.58
CA ASP A 56 -11.75 -21.68 -2.20
C ASP A 56 -11.48 -21.55 -3.71
N MET A 57 -12.13 -20.59 -4.38
CA MET A 57 -11.95 -20.38 -5.82
C MET A 57 -10.52 -19.95 -6.19
N TRP A 58 -9.78 -19.32 -5.27
CA TRP A 58 -8.38 -18.96 -5.51
C TRP A 58 -7.48 -20.18 -5.67
N ALA A 59 -7.89 -21.35 -5.19
CA ALA A 59 -7.16 -22.61 -5.39
C ALA A 59 -7.12 -23.04 -6.86
N SER A 60 -8.02 -22.54 -7.72
CA SER A 60 -7.97 -22.79 -9.17
C SER A 60 -7.02 -21.87 -9.93
N ALA A 61 -6.43 -20.86 -9.28
CA ALA A 61 -5.49 -19.92 -9.88
C ALA A 61 -4.04 -20.32 -9.58
N GLN A 62 -3.16 -20.20 -10.58
CA GLN A 62 -1.73 -20.43 -10.39
C GLN A 62 -1.18 -19.45 -9.36
N THR A 63 -0.30 -19.94 -8.48
CA THR A 63 0.38 -19.08 -7.50
C THR A 63 1.73 -18.62 -8.05
N LEU A 64 1.88 -17.32 -8.33
CA LEU A 64 3.18 -16.70 -8.52
C LEU A 64 3.83 -16.50 -7.15
N THR A 65 4.99 -17.11 -6.93
CA THR A 65 5.77 -16.99 -5.69
C THR A 65 7.07 -16.24 -5.97
N GLY A 66 7.50 -15.38 -5.05
CA GLY A 66 8.81 -14.75 -5.19
C GLY A 66 9.21 -13.94 -3.96
N THR A 67 10.35 -13.29 -4.10
CA THR A 67 10.92 -12.38 -3.10
C THR A 67 11.17 -11.04 -3.77
N ALA A 68 10.71 -9.96 -3.14
CA ALA A 68 11.00 -8.59 -3.56
C ALA A 68 12.16 -8.05 -2.69
N GLU A 69 13.29 -7.71 -3.31
CA GLU A 69 14.52 -7.35 -2.58
C GLU A 69 14.79 -5.84 -2.67
N VAL A 70 15.14 -5.21 -1.54
CA VAL A 70 15.51 -3.79 -1.52
C VAL A 70 16.90 -3.63 -2.13
N PRO A 71 17.05 -2.90 -3.25
CA PRO A 71 18.35 -2.75 -3.88
C PRO A 71 19.26 -1.81 -3.08
N ASP A 72 20.56 -2.09 -3.14
CA ASP A 72 21.59 -1.13 -2.74
C ASP A 72 21.75 -0.05 -3.82
N LEU A 73 21.65 1.21 -3.43
CA LEU A 73 21.63 2.37 -4.32
C LEU A 73 22.62 3.43 -3.85
N ALA A 74 23.09 4.25 -4.79
CA ALA A 74 24.02 5.32 -4.52
C ALA A 74 23.51 6.31 -3.44
N ALA A 75 24.44 7.07 -2.88
CA ALA A 75 24.15 8.04 -1.83
C ALA A 75 23.08 9.06 -2.24
N ARG A 76 22.31 9.58 -1.27
CA ARG A 76 21.25 10.59 -1.48
C ARG A 76 21.76 11.85 -2.15
N GLY A 77 23.02 12.22 -1.89
CA GLY A 77 23.66 13.41 -2.46
C GLY A 77 22.96 14.73 -2.11
N THR A 78 22.07 14.72 -1.13
CA THR A 78 21.30 15.86 -0.62
C THR A 78 20.57 15.47 0.68
N PHE A 79 20.10 16.46 1.42
CA PHE A 79 19.23 16.27 2.58
C PHE A 79 17.77 16.13 2.12
N LEU A 80 17.12 15.01 2.39
CA LEU A 80 15.71 14.80 2.08
C LEU A 80 14.80 15.16 3.26
N ASN A 81 15.33 15.13 4.49
CA ASN A 81 14.57 15.45 5.69
C ASN A 81 14.67 16.94 6.07
N SER A 82 13.73 17.41 6.90
CA SER A 82 13.71 18.81 7.35
C SER A 82 14.80 19.13 8.35
N ASP A 83 15.23 18.15 9.14
CA ASP A 83 16.25 18.23 10.18
C ASP A 83 17.68 18.40 9.65
N GLY A 84 17.95 17.98 8.41
CA GLY A 84 19.21 18.27 7.70
C GLY A 84 20.44 17.73 8.41
N ALA A 85 20.32 16.59 9.11
CA ALA A 85 21.43 16.00 9.84
C ALA A 85 22.56 15.67 8.86
N GLY A 86 23.77 16.21 9.10
CA GLY A 86 24.92 16.19 8.18
C GLY A 86 25.38 14.82 7.63
N VAL A 87 24.85 13.71 8.14
CA VAL A 87 25.14 12.35 7.65
C VAL A 87 24.30 11.95 6.44
N GLU A 88 23.13 12.55 6.26
CA GLU A 88 22.12 12.10 5.29
C GLU A 88 22.64 12.08 3.84
N GLU A 89 23.38 13.11 3.42
CA GLU A 89 23.87 13.20 2.04
C GLU A 89 24.79 12.04 1.64
N THR A 90 25.45 11.44 2.64
CA THR A 90 26.39 10.33 2.46
C THR A 90 25.73 8.95 2.57
N LEU A 91 24.52 8.87 3.13
CA LEU A 91 23.78 7.62 3.22
C LEU A 91 23.33 7.16 1.83
N GLY A 92 23.48 5.86 1.54
CA GLY A 92 22.83 5.20 0.41
C GLY A 92 21.32 5.50 0.41
N LEU A 93 20.72 5.66 -0.78
CA LEU A 93 19.31 6.09 -0.87
C LEU A 93 18.38 5.18 -0.06
N PHE A 94 18.63 3.87 -0.08
CA PHE A 94 17.90 2.85 0.68
C PHE A 94 18.75 2.16 1.75
N GLU A 95 19.90 2.72 2.14
CA GLU A 95 20.81 2.13 3.14
C GLU A 95 20.12 1.74 4.46
N PRO A 96 19.18 2.53 5.02
CA PRO A 96 18.43 2.15 6.23
C PRO A 96 17.56 0.89 6.10
N TYR A 97 17.42 0.35 4.89
CA TYR A 97 16.65 -0.84 4.54
C TYR A 97 17.54 -1.92 3.89
N ALA A 98 18.87 -1.79 4.00
CA ALA A 98 19.81 -2.67 3.34
C ALA A 98 19.64 -4.13 3.78
N GLY A 99 19.49 -5.03 2.80
CA GLY A 99 19.30 -6.46 3.04
C GLY A 99 17.86 -6.86 3.36
N GLU A 100 16.91 -5.92 3.39
CA GLU A 100 15.49 -6.24 3.52
C GLU A 100 14.95 -6.87 2.24
N SER A 101 14.07 -7.84 2.44
CA SER A 101 13.42 -8.58 1.38
C SER A 101 12.07 -9.09 1.88
N TYR A 102 11.13 -9.23 0.96
CA TYR A 102 9.74 -9.54 1.28
C TYR A 102 9.28 -10.69 0.40
N ASP A 103 9.06 -11.85 1.03
CA ASP A 103 8.45 -12.99 0.35
C ASP A 103 6.99 -12.67 0.08
N TYR A 104 6.54 -13.01 -1.13
CA TYR A 104 5.19 -12.73 -1.57
C TYR A 104 4.61 -13.90 -2.38
N THR A 105 3.29 -13.99 -2.36
CA THR A 105 2.51 -14.78 -3.31
C THR A 105 1.49 -13.90 -4.01
N LEU A 106 1.23 -14.22 -5.27
CA LEU A 106 0.27 -13.50 -6.11
C LEU A 106 -0.53 -14.48 -6.94
N ARG A 107 -1.85 -14.35 -6.90
CA ARG A 107 -2.79 -15.05 -7.78
C ARG A 107 -3.63 -14.02 -8.51
N SER A 108 -4.15 -14.38 -9.68
CA SER A 108 -5.04 -13.51 -10.43
C SER A 108 -6.06 -14.32 -11.22
N GLY A 109 -7.24 -13.75 -11.39
CA GLY A 109 -8.26 -14.26 -12.28
C GLY A 109 -9.18 -13.16 -12.77
N TYR A 110 -10.02 -13.46 -13.75
CA TYR A 110 -11.02 -12.52 -14.28
C TYR A 110 -12.40 -13.14 -14.28
N PHE A 111 -13.41 -12.29 -14.10
CA PHE A 111 -14.82 -12.64 -14.23
C PHE A 111 -15.59 -11.46 -14.82
N GLY A 112 -16.44 -11.73 -15.81
CA GLY A 112 -17.11 -10.66 -16.54
C GLY A 112 -16.10 -9.73 -17.20
N ASP A 113 -16.20 -8.43 -16.87
CA ASP A 113 -15.32 -7.38 -17.38
C ASP A 113 -14.24 -6.94 -16.37
N ASP A 114 -14.10 -7.65 -15.25
CA ASP A 114 -13.19 -7.30 -14.15
C ASP A 114 -12.05 -8.31 -14.01
N ILE A 115 -10.88 -7.80 -13.64
CA ILE A 115 -9.70 -8.58 -13.24
C ILE A 115 -9.46 -8.41 -11.74
N TYR A 116 -9.14 -9.52 -11.10
CA TYR A 116 -8.95 -9.66 -9.66
C TYR A 116 -7.55 -10.15 -9.36
N PHE A 117 -7.02 -9.69 -8.23
CA PHE A 117 -5.71 -10.08 -7.73
C PHE A 117 -5.84 -10.41 -6.25
N LEU A 118 -5.16 -11.49 -5.84
CA LEU A 118 -4.94 -11.85 -4.44
C LEU A 118 -3.43 -11.80 -4.21
N MET A 119 -2.98 -10.85 -3.39
CA MET A 119 -1.58 -10.69 -3.03
C MET A 119 -1.39 -10.93 -1.54
N GLU A 120 -0.36 -11.70 -1.21
CA GLU A 120 0.08 -11.93 0.15
C GLU A 120 1.57 -11.55 0.23
N TRP A 121 2.00 -10.89 1.30
CA TRP A 121 3.43 -10.71 1.55
C TRP A 121 3.77 -10.66 3.04
N ASP A 122 4.99 -11.08 3.36
CA ASP A 122 5.50 -11.11 4.73
C ASP A 122 5.81 -9.70 5.24
N ASP A 123 5.28 -9.39 6.42
CA ASP A 123 5.51 -8.13 7.11
C ASP A 123 5.28 -8.30 8.62
N MET A 124 6.35 -8.15 9.39
CA MET A 124 6.30 -8.34 10.84
C MET A 124 5.63 -7.18 11.58
N ASP A 125 5.40 -6.06 10.88
CA ASP A 125 4.78 -4.88 11.45
C ASP A 125 3.57 -4.42 10.65
N ASP A 126 2.61 -3.87 11.37
CA ASP A 126 1.51 -3.10 10.81
C ASP A 126 1.95 -1.62 10.82
N SER A 127 2.63 -1.17 9.77
CA SER A 127 3.21 0.17 9.71
C SER A 127 2.16 1.19 9.29
N LYS A 128 1.73 2.00 10.26
CA LYS A 128 0.69 3.03 10.10
C LYS A 128 1.23 4.44 10.15
N ASP A 129 2.52 4.64 10.40
CA ASP A 129 3.03 6.00 10.55
C ASP A 129 3.09 6.69 9.18
N ARG A 130 3.00 8.01 9.19
CA ARG A 130 3.26 8.85 8.04
C ARG A 130 3.63 10.22 8.59
N GLU A 131 4.91 10.49 8.81
CA GLU A 131 5.38 11.81 9.25
C GLU A 131 4.57 12.36 10.45
N SER A 132 4.15 11.49 11.39
CA SER A 132 3.23 11.84 12.48
C SER A 132 3.80 12.96 13.36
N TRP A 133 2.93 13.73 13.99
CA TRP A 133 3.37 14.81 14.87
C TRP A 133 3.86 14.28 16.22
N TYR A 134 4.96 14.86 16.68
CA TYR A 134 5.52 14.72 18.02
C TYR A 134 5.80 16.11 18.60
N PHE A 135 6.06 16.18 19.90
CA PHE A 135 6.44 17.41 20.58
C PHE A 135 7.91 17.37 21.00
N ASP A 136 8.69 18.33 20.52
CA ASP A 136 10.06 18.54 20.98
C ASP A 136 10.04 19.44 22.22
N ALA A 137 10.27 18.84 23.39
CA ALA A 137 10.28 19.55 24.66
C ALA A 137 11.49 20.50 24.84
N THR A 138 12.56 20.32 24.06
CA THR A 138 13.74 21.20 24.10
C THR A 138 13.44 22.51 23.40
N ASP A 139 12.92 22.42 22.17
CA ASP A 139 12.58 23.58 21.36
C ASP A 139 11.21 24.17 21.72
N LYS A 140 10.38 23.40 22.45
CA LYS A 140 8.97 23.67 22.73
C LYS A 140 8.12 23.82 21.46
N LEU A 141 8.41 22.98 20.47
CA LEU A 141 7.76 23.02 19.15
C LEU A 141 7.14 21.66 18.82
N TRP A 142 6.00 21.71 18.14
CA TRP A 142 5.48 20.56 17.43
C TRP A 142 6.31 20.32 16.16
N LYS A 143 6.70 19.07 15.94
CA LYS A 143 7.48 18.63 14.78
C LYS A 143 6.84 17.38 14.20
N GLN A 144 7.20 17.06 12.97
CA GLN A 144 6.77 15.83 12.31
C GLN A 144 7.92 14.84 12.34
N GLN A 145 7.61 13.56 12.50
CA GLN A 145 8.55 12.47 12.24
C GLN A 145 9.16 12.66 10.85
N HIS A 146 10.45 12.36 10.71
CA HIS A 146 11.10 12.48 9.42
C HIS A 146 10.52 11.47 8.42
N LYS A 147 10.54 11.85 7.15
CA LYS A 147 9.93 11.06 6.09
C LYS A 147 10.82 9.92 5.63
N TYR A 148 12.12 10.18 5.57
CA TYR A 148 13.12 9.25 5.09
C TYR A 148 13.92 8.74 6.28
N ALA A 149 13.89 7.44 6.56
CA ALA A 149 14.69 6.86 7.64
C ALA A 149 16.16 7.27 7.50
N ASN A 150 16.88 7.50 8.59
CA ASN A 150 18.32 7.74 8.59
C ASN A 150 19.10 6.53 9.13
N ASP A 151 18.41 5.58 9.78
CA ASP A 151 18.93 4.35 10.35
C ASP A 151 17.88 3.22 10.23
N ALA A 152 18.29 1.97 10.44
CA ALA A 152 17.38 0.82 10.44
C ALA A 152 16.25 0.95 11.49
N ASN A 153 16.44 1.74 12.55
CA ASN A 153 15.52 1.82 13.69
C ASN A 153 14.63 3.08 13.72
N ASP A 154 14.65 3.94 12.69
CA ASP A 154 13.92 5.23 12.68
C ASP A 154 12.96 5.36 11.49
N LYS A 155 12.17 4.32 11.26
CA LYS A 155 11.21 4.24 10.15
C LYS A 155 9.82 4.71 10.59
N TYR A 156 9.31 5.75 9.93
CA TYR A 156 8.03 6.41 10.27
C TYR A 156 7.15 6.60 9.03
N TYR A 157 6.92 5.51 8.30
CA TYR A 157 6.08 5.52 7.11
C TYR A 157 5.14 4.31 7.05
N GLU A 158 4.26 4.34 6.08
CA GLU A 158 3.20 3.34 5.93
C GLU A 158 3.66 2.19 5.02
N ASP A 159 3.06 1.02 5.21
CA ASP A 159 3.20 -0.11 4.28
C ASP A 159 2.49 0.18 2.95
N LYS A 160 3.07 -0.29 1.85
CA LYS A 160 2.59 -0.06 0.48
C LYS A 160 2.99 -1.19 -0.43
N PHE A 161 2.27 -1.31 -1.55
CA PHE A 161 2.76 -2.00 -2.73
C PHE A 161 2.55 -1.14 -3.97
N ALA A 162 3.27 -1.44 -5.04
CA ALA A 162 2.98 -0.88 -6.35
C ALA A 162 3.09 -1.93 -7.46
N PHE A 163 2.17 -1.85 -8.41
CA PHE A 163 2.26 -2.54 -9.69
C PHE A 163 2.60 -1.53 -10.78
N LEU A 164 3.32 -1.97 -11.81
CA LEU A 164 3.59 -1.18 -13.01
C LEU A 164 3.22 -1.98 -14.25
N PHE A 165 2.37 -1.41 -15.09
CA PHE A 165 1.91 -1.99 -16.35
C PHE A 165 2.21 -1.04 -17.51
N PRO A 166 2.96 -1.46 -18.54
CA PRO A 166 3.19 -0.62 -19.71
C PRO A 166 1.88 -0.52 -20.51
N ILE A 167 1.37 0.70 -20.70
CA ILE A 167 0.15 0.95 -21.48
C ILE A 167 0.43 0.78 -22.98
N ASN A 168 1.66 1.14 -23.36
CA ASN A 168 2.17 1.02 -24.72
C ASN A 168 3.63 0.52 -24.68
N ALA A 169 4.29 0.49 -25.85
CA ALA A 169 5.68 0.07 -25.92
C ALA A 169 6.59 1.06 -25.14
N VAL A 170 7.11 0.60 -24.00
CA VAL A 170 8.05 1.38 -23.16
C VAL A 170 9.45 0.81 -23.26
N SER A 171 10.41 1.67 -23.61
CA SER A 171 11.80 1.28 -23.87
C SER A 171 12.47 0.61 -22.67
N GLY A 172 12.81 -0.67 -22.83
CA GLY A 172 13.54 -1.46 -21.83
C GLY A 172 12.67 -2.00 -20.70
N PHE A 173 11.34 -1.80 -20.73
CA PHE A 173 10.45 -2.27 -19.67
C PHE A 173 10.49 -3.79 -19.51
N SER A 174 10.41 -4.57 -20.59
CA SER A 174 10.46 -6.04 -20.52
C SER A 174 11.73 -6.63 -19.88
N ALA A 175 12.83 -5.86 -19.85
CA ALA A 175 14.11 -6.31 -19.30
C ALA A 175 14.39 -5.80 -17.88
N SER A 176 13.66 -4.78 -17.43
CA SER A 176 14.04 -4.00 -16.24
C SER A 176 12.86 -3.46 -15.43
N THR A 177 11.64 -3.52 -15.95
CA THR A 177 10.37 -3.14 -15.32
C THR A 177 10.44 -1.75 -14.67
N CYS A 178 10.40 -1.64 -13.33
CA CYS A 178 10.51 -0.37 -12.62
C CYS A 178 11.86 0.35 -12.85
N TYR A 179 12.94 -0.38 -13.11
CA TYR A 179 14.23 0.23 -13.43
C TYR A 179 14.22 0.92 -14.79
N ALA A 180 13.30 0.58 -15.70
CA ALA A 180 13.20 1.22 -17.01
C ALA A 180 12.92 2.73 -16.91
N THR A 181 12.24 3.14 -15.83
CA THR A 181 11.92 4.53 -15.54
C THR A 181 12.74 5.14 -14.43
N CYS A 182 13.61 4.38 -13.75
CA CYS A 182 14.42 4.90 -12.64
C CYS A 182 15.68 5.61 -13.17
N HIS A 183 15.79 6.90 -12.89
CA HIS A 183 16.95 7.73 -13.22
C HIS A 183 17.64 8.18 -11.94
N GLN A 184 18.93 7.87 -11.83
CA GLN A 184 19.72 8.10 -10.62
C GLN A 184 20.86 9.09 -10.89
N ASN A 185 21.50 9.57 -9.82
CA ASN A 185 22.63 10.51 -9.88
C ASN A 185 22.30 11.80 -10.64
N LEU A 186 21.06 12.26 -10.55
CA LEU A 186 20.62 13.52 -11.13
C LEU A 186 21.29 14.68 -10.40
N THR A 187 21.69 15.69 -11.16
CA THR A 187 22.29 16.90 -10.57
C THR A 187 21.23 17.63 -9.75
N ILE A 188 21.53 17.89 -8.47
CA ILE A 188 20.65 18.63 -7.57
C ILE A 188 20.63 20.10 -7.97
N ALA A 189 19.48 20.55 -8.51
CA ALA A 189 19.28 21.93 -8.94
C ALA A 189 18.85 22.85 -7.79
N LYS A 190 18.16 22.32 -6.78
CA LYS A 190 17.70 23.03 -5.59
C LYS A 190 17.92 22.21 -4.34
N ASP A 191 18.19 22.87 -3.22
CA ASP A 191 18.31 22.22 -1.92
C ASP A 191 17.10 21.31 -1.65
N LYS A 192 17.38 20.09 -1.21
CA LYS A 192 16.39 19.05 -0.89
C LYS A 192 15.61 18.48 -2.09
N ASP A 193 16.00 18.82 -3.32
CA ASP A 193 15.55 18.06 -4.48
C ASP A 193 16.07 16.61 -4.41
N LYS A 194 15.42 15.70 -5.12
CA LYS A 194 15.81 14.29 -5.15
C LYS A 194 16.81 14.03 -6.27
N ASN A 195 17.91 13.34 -5.97
CA ASN A 195 18.88 12.89 -6.97
C ASN A 195 18.42 11.65 -7.76
N VAL A 196 17.26 11.07 -7.40
CA VAL A 196 16.62 9.96 -8.09
C VAL A 196 15.17 10.29 -8.43
N ARG A 197 14.75 9.97 -9.66
CA ARG A 197 13.41 10.22 -10.18
C ARG A 197 12.92 9.09 -11.07
N HIS A 198 11.58 8.95 -11.14
CA HIS A 198 10.93 8.08 -12.12
C HIS A 198 10.33 8.89 -13.27
N TYR A 199 10.68 8.54 -14.51
CA TYR A 199 10.07 9.03 -15.75
C TYR A 199 10.41 8.12 -16.93
N THR A 200 9.52 8.04 -17.93
CA THR A 200 9.80 7.28 -19.17
C THR A 200 10.82 8.03 -20.04
N LYS A 201 11.51 7.31 -20.93
CA LYS A 201 12.66 7.88 -21.67
C LYS A 201 12.22 8.68 -22.88
N ASN A 202 11.11 8.28 -23.50
CA ASN A 202 10.63 8.90 -24.72
C ASN A 202 9.23 9.50 -24.51
N ASP A 203 8.99 10.63 -25.16
CA ASP A 203 7.68 11.25 -25.21
C ASP A 203 6.64 10.28 -25.80
N GLY A 204 5.44 10.26 -25.22
CA GLY A 204 4.36 9.33 -25.54
C GLY A 204 4.44 7.96 -24.85
N GLU A 205 5.56 7.56 -24.25
CA GLU A 205 5.63 6.34 -23.42
C GLU A 205 4.84 6.54 -22.12
N LYS A 206 3.96 5.58 -21.80
CA LYS A 206 3.18 5.60 -20.55
C LYS A 206 3.19 4.25 -19.84
N ILE A 207 3.23 4.33 -18.52
CA ILE A 207 3.06 3.20 -17.61
C ILE A 207 1.93 3.54 -16.66
N ASP A 208 0.97 2.63 -16.55
CA ASP A 208 -0.08 2.58 -15.54
C ASP A 208 0.55 2.03 -14.24
N MET A 209 0.28 2.68 -13.11
CA MET A 209 0.89 2.41 -11.82
C MET A 209 -0.15 2.41 -10.70
N TRP A 210 -0.51 1.22 -10.27
CA TRP A 210 -1.38 1.03 -9.12
C TRP A 210 -0.54 1.12 -7.85
N HIS A 211 -0.83 2.06 -6.95
CA HIS A 211 -0.02 2.29 -5.75
C HIS A 211 -0.85 2.31 -4.48
N TRP A 212 -0.98 1.14 -3.86
CA TRP A 212 -1.71 1.02 -2.60
C TRP A 212 -0.88 1.56 -1.45
N LYS A 213 -1.57 2.17 -0.49
CA LYS A 213 -0.95 2.84 0.64
C LYS A 213 -1.79 2.57 1.87
N ARG A 214 -1.19 1.99 2.90
CA ARG A 214 -1.97 1.53 4.04
C ARG A 214 -2.79 2.63 4.72
N VAL A 215 -2.19 3.77 5.05
CA VAL A 215 -2.86 4.89 5.73
C VAL A 215 -3.78 5.64 4.78
N ARG A 216 -3.39 5.74 3.50
CA ARG A 216 -4.08 6.58 2.51
C ARG A 216 -5.10 5.86 1.62
N GLY A 217 -5.07 4.53 1.57
CA GLY A 217 -5.89 3.71 0.67
C GLY A 217 -6.69 2.61 1.37
N ALA A 218 -6.18 2.00 2.44
CA ALA A 218 -6.88 0.89 3.10
C ALA A 218 -8.22 1.30 3.74
N PHE A 219 -8.25 2.46 4.43
CA PHE A 219 -9.47 2.91 5.11
C PHE A 219 -10.61 3.26 4.13
N ILE A 220 -10.26 3.71 2.92
CA ILE A 220 -11.22 4.08 1.88
C ILE A 220 -11.51 2.93 0.89
N GLY A 221 -10.80 1.79 1.03
CA GLY A 221 -10.96 0.63 0.15
C GLY A 221 -10.50 0.88 -1.29
N GLN A 222 -9.51 1.75 -1.51
CA GLN A 222 -9.04 2.14 -2.84
C GLN A 222 -7.52 2.03 -3.00
N VAL A 223 -7.09 1.69 -4.22
CA VAL A 223 -5.70 1.84 -4.67
C VAL A 223 -5.59 3.15 -5.43
N ASP A 224 -4.52 3.90 -5.20
CA ASP A 224 -4.29 5.18 -5.90
C ASP A 224 -3.81 4.85 -7.31
N ASP A 225 -4.66 5.10 -8.30
CA ASP A 225 -4.31 4.92 -9.71
C ASP A 225 -3.53 6.13 -10.23
N GLN A 226 -2.41 5.81 -10.87
CA GLN A 226 -1.36 6.76 -11.17
C GLN A 226 -0.68 6.34 -12.45
N LYS A 227 0.13 7.26 -12.99
CA LYS A 227 0.91 6.99 -14.19
C LYS A 227 2.35 7.44 -14.07
N MET A 228 3.22 6.84 -14.87
CA MET A 228 4.54 7.35 -15.20
C MET A 228 4.59 7.75 -16.66
N VAL A 229 5.02 8.99 -16.89
CA VAL A 229 5.17 9.58 -18.22
C VAL A 229 6.57 10.16 -18.40
N TYR A 230 6.81 10.69 -19.60
CA TYR A 230 8.06 11.33 -19.95
C TYR A 230 8.29 12.58 -19.09
N ALA A 231 9.55 12.83 -18.76
CA ALA A 231 10.04 14.10 -18.25
C ALA A 231 11.37 14.41 -18.93
N ASP A 232 11.63 15.69 -19.21
CA ASP A 232 12.85 16.09 -19.90
C ASP A 232 14.06 15.86 -18.99
N PRO A 233 15.05 15.03 -19.38
CA PRO A 233 16.28 14.85 -18.61
C PRO A 233 17.04 16.17 -18.36
N ALA A 234 16.83 17.20 -19.19
CA ALA A 234 17.39 18.54 -18.96
C ALA A 234 16.89 19.18 -17.66
N ASP A 235 15.74 18.75 -17.13
CA ASP A 235 15.19 19.23 -15.85
C ASP A 235 15.91 18.62 -14.62
N GLN A 236 16.81 17.65 -14.82
CA GLN A 236 17.65 17.06 -13.76
C GLN A 236 16.82 16.61 -12.55
N SER A 237 17.17 17.05 -11.33
CA SER A 237 16.46 16.71 -10.09
C SER A 237 14.99 17.16 -10.03
N SER A 238 14.55 18.00 -10.98
CA SER A 238 13.15 18.40 -11.17
C SER A 238 12.38 17.51 -12.16
N ALA A 239 13.05 16.66 -12.95
CA ALA A 239 12.42 15.75 -13.91
C ALA A 239 11.56 14.70 -13.19
N ASN A 240 10.24 14.91 -13.11
CA ASN A 240 9.34 14.02 -12.38
C ASN A 240 8.17 13.57 -13.26
N GLY A 241 8.28 12.35 -13.77
CA GLY A 241 7.29 11.71 -14.63
C GLY A 241 6.18 10.98 -13.88
N ARG A 242 6.31 10.80 -12.55
CA ARG A 242 5.25 10.21 -11.73
C ARG A 242 4.11 11.21 -11.52
N LYS A 243 2.91 10.88 -11.99
CA LYS A 243 1.67 11.68 -11.90
C LYS A 243 0.54 10.81 -11.36
N GLY A 244 -0.52 11.42 -10.84
CA GLY A 244 -1.81 10.71 -10.73
C GLY A 244 -2.54 10.76 -12.06
N ASP A 245 -3.55 9.93 -12.25
CA ASP A 245 -4.35 10.02 -13.48
C ASP A 245 -5.11 11.33 -13.54
N GLU A 246 -5.26 11.84 -14.76
CA GLU A 246 -5.73 13.19 -14.99
C GLU A 246 -7.19 13.36 -14.59
N ALA A 247 -7.99 12.32 -14.77
CA ALA A 247 -9.40 12.27 -14.39
C ALA A 247 -9.54 11.84 -12.92
N GLY A 248 -9.23 12.73 -11.98
CA GLY A 248 -9.45 12.41 -10.57
C GLY A 248 -8.69 13.26 -9.56
N THR A 249 -8.86 12.93 -8.28
CA THR A 249 -8.13 13.58 -7.19
C THR A 249 -7.51 12.55 -6.24
N ALA A 250 -6.41 12.95 -5.60
CA ALA A 250 -5.64 12.11 -4.69
C ALA A 250 -6.33 11.83 -3.35
N GLY A 251 -7.42 12.52 -3.02
CA GLY A 251 -8.10 12.36 -1.75
C GLY A 251 -7.22 12.50 -0.49
N TYR A 252 -6.12 13.25 -0.49
CA TYR A 252 -5.37 13.51 0.75
C TYR A 252 -4.65 14.85 0.75
N ALA A 253 -4.55 15.45 1.94
CA ALA A 253 -3.88 16.72 2.20
C ALA A 253 -3.07 16.66 3.51
N ASN A 254 -2.04 17.50 3.62
CA ASN A 254 -1.27 17.60 4.86
C ASN A 254 -2.15 18.19 5.98
N ASN A 255 -2.22 17.52 7.12
CA ASN A 255 -2.80 18.01 8.35
C ASN A 255 -1.81 18.95 9.07
N LYS A 256 -1.59 20.12 8.46
CA LYS A 256 -0.58 21.08 8.90
C LYS A 256 -1.07 22.50 8.67
N GLN A 257 -0.75 23.38 9.60
CA GLN A 257 -0.92 24.83 9.46
C GLN A 257 0.19 25.59 10.17
N THR A 258 0.21 26.90 9.96
CA THR A 258 1.12 27.82 10.64
C THR A 258 0.31 28.68 11.61
N LEU A 259 0.73 28.74 12.87
CA LEU A 259 0.14 29.61 13.89
C LEU A 259 1.26 30.33 14.65
N ASN A 260 0.98 31.51 15.19
CA ASN A 260 1.93 32.24 16.03
C ASN A 260 1.87 31.73 17.47
N ASN A 261 3.02 31.36 18.06
CA ASN A 261 3.10 30.86 19.44
C ASN A 261 3.24 31.97 20.51
N GLY A 262 3.07 33.23 20.11
CA GLY A 262 3.33 34.42 20.91
C GLY A 262 4.71 35.05 20.67
N THR A 263 5.63 34.33 20.01
CA THR A 263 6.96 34.85 19.63
C THR A 263 7.18 34.73 18.12
N ASP A 264 6.97 33.54 17.57
CA ASP A 264 7.25 33.20 16.18
C ASP A 264 6.09 32.44 15.54
N ASP A 265 6.06 32.44 14.21
CA ASP A 265 5.17 31.59 13.42
C ASP A 265 5.73 30.17 13.37
N VAL A 266 4.96 29.20 13.86
CA VAL A 266 5.37 27.81 14.03
C VAL A 266 4.43 26.85 13.30
N SER A 267 4.96 25.69 12.91
CA SER A 267 4.18 24.61 12.30
C SER A 267 3.46 23.78 13.38
N VAL A 268 2.17 23.54 13.21
CA VAL A 268 1.35 22.71 14.11
C VAL A 268 0.36 21.84 13.32
N PRO A 269 -0.21 20.77 13.93
CA PRO A 269 -1.33 20.05 13.34
C PRO A 269 -2.49 21.01 13.01
N LYS A 270 -3.15 20.79 11.86
CA LYS A 270 -4.34 21.59 11.53
C LYS A 270 -5.56 21.16 12.34
N TYR A 271 -5.81 19.86 12.36
CA TYR A 271 -6.94 19.22 13.02
C TYR A 271 -6.47 18.15 13.99
N ILE A 272 -7.24 17.94 15.06
CA ILE A 272 -7.12 16.84 16.01
C ILE A 272 -8.49 16.25 16.31
N ILE A 273 -8.58 15.00 16.75
CA ILE A 273 -9.84 14.41 17.25
C ILE A 273 -9.74 14.36 18.78
N PRO A 274 -10.49 15.18 19.53
CA PRO A 274 -10.37 15.25 20.97
C PRO A 274 -10.53 13.88 21.64
N GLY A 275 -9.60 13.52 22.54
CA GLY A 275 -9.61 12.25 23.28
C GLY A 275 -9.16 11.03 22.49
N LYS A 276 -8.92 11.14 21.18
CA LYS A 276 -8.32 10.06 20.37
C LYS A 276 -6.80 10.08 20.56
N THR A 277 -6.21 8.90 20.70
CA THR A 277 -4.78 8.71 20.95
C THR A 277 -4.22 7.71 19.95
N ASN A 278 -2.94 7.85 19.58
CA ASN A 278 -2.23 6.94 18.68
C ASN A 278 -2.99 6.62 17.37
N TYR A 279 -3.37 7.66 16.63
CA TYR A 279 -4.12 7.53 15.38
C TYR A 279 -3.38 8.22 14.25
N TYR A 280 -3.58 7.75 13.03
CA TYR A 280 -2.64 8.01 11.93
C TYR A 280 -3.23 8.77 10.73
N TRP A 281 -4.54 8.98 10.72
CA TRP A 281 -5.25 9.83 9.75
C TRP A 281 -6.46 10.50 10.40
N ILE A 282 -6.94 11.56 9.74
CA ILE A 282 -8.25 12.18 9.97
C ILE A 282 -8.99 12.09 8.64
N THR A 283 -10.27 11.74 8.64
CA THR A 283 -11.06 11.70 7.40
C THR A 283 -11.65 13.07 7.09
N SER A 284 -12.01 13.33 5.82
CA SER A 284 -12.77 14.52 5.45
C SER A 284 -14.12 14.58 6.15
N ASP A 285 -14.70 13.43 6.46
CA ASP A 285 -15.97 13.33 7.18
C ASP A 285 -15.80 13.74 8.64
N ASP A 286 -14.72 13.30 9.30
CA ASP A 286 -14.38 13.76 10.66
C ASP A 286 -14.25 15.29 10.72
N VAL A 287 -13.71 15.91 9.67
CA VAL A 287 -13.63 17.38 9.57
C VAL A 287 -15.01 17.99 9.34
N THR A 288 -15.78 17.44 8.42
CA THR A 288 -17.07 18.00 7.98
C THR A 288 -18.16 17.87 9.05
N ASP A 289 -18.21 16.75 9.77
CA ASP A 289 -19.16 16.50 10.85
C ASP A 289 -18.75 17.16 12.19
N GLY A 290 -17.52 17.68 12.25
CA GLY A 290 -16.96 18.36 13.41
C GLY A 290 -16.42 17.43 14.49
N THR A 291 -16.25 16.14 14.23
CA THR A 291 -15.54 15.19 15.10
C THR A 291 -14.08 15.62 15.29
N ALA A 292 -13.41 15.95 14.19
CA ALA A 292 -12.13 16.62 14.21
C ALA A 292 -12.30 18.12 14.46
N LYS A 293 -11.48 18.67 15.34
CA LYS A 293 -11.46 20.08 15.72
C LYS A 293 -10.23 20.75 15.13
N GLU A 294 -10.43 21.90 14.52
CA GLU A 294 -9.33 22.76 14.08
C GLU A 294 -8.60 23.33 15.29
N ILE A 295 -7.27 23.29 15.25
CA ILE A 295 -6.43 23.99 16.21
C ILE A 295 -6.48 25.48 15.85
N THR A 296 -6.86 26.31 16.82
CA THR A 296 -7.05 27.76 16.61
C THR A 296 -5.94 28.60 17.23
N ALA A 297 -5.15 28.05 18.15
CA ALA A 297 -4.00 28.73 18.74
C ALA A 297 -2.97 27.73 19.25
N VAL A 298 -1.74 28.21 19.41
CA VAL A 298 -0.63 27.53 20.11
C VAL A 298 0.06 28.56 21.00
N ASP A 299 0.52 28.16 22.19
CA ASP A 299 1.29 29.04 23.07
C ASP A 299 2.80 28.74 23.05
N GLY A 300 3.60 29.54 23.76
CA GLY A 300 5.06 29.39 23.82
C GLY A 300 5.56 28.13 24.55
N ASN A 301 4.66 27.33 25.14
CA ASN A 301 4.96 26.01 25.67
C ASN A 301 4.41 24.89 24.76
N GLY A 302 3.87 25.23 23.59
CA GLY A 302 3.32 24.28 22.64
C GLY A 302 1.90 23.81 22.95
N VAL A 303 1.20 24.41 23.91
CA VAL A 303 -0.18 24.01 24.21
C VAL A 303 -1.07 24.37 23.04
N LEU A 304 -1.66 23.36 22.38
CA LEU A 304 -2.59 23.57 21.27
C LEU A 304 -3.98 23.86 21.83
N THR A 305 -4.67 24.87 21.30
CA THR A 305 -6.06 25.21 21.65
C THR A 305 -6.98 24.87 20.50
N TYR A 306 -8.13 24.27 20.79
CA TYR A 306 -9.20 24.03 19.84
C TYR A 306 -10.56 24.35 20.47
N SER A 307 -11.62 24.39 19.67
CA SER A 307 -12.97 24.58 20.19
C SER A 307 -13.39 23.41 21.10
N GLY A 308 -13.39 23.65 22.42
CA GLY A 308 -13.77 22.66 23.43
C GLY A 308 -12.63 22.22 24.36
N GLY A 309 -11.38 22.64 24.14
CA GLY A 309 -10.29 22.28 25.05
C GLY A 309 -8.89 22.60 24.53
N THR A 310 -7.90 21.96 25.15
CA THR A 310 -6.49 22.08 24.81
C THR A 310 -5.82 20.71 24.71
N VAL A 311 -4.69 20.65 24.01
CA VAL A 311 -3.71 19.56 24.06
C VAL A 311 -2.46 20.13 24.68
N ASP A 312 -2.15 19.71 25.91
CA ASP A 312 -0.94 20.11 26.62
C ASP A 312 0.14 19.03 26.46
N PRO A 313 1.19 19.28 25.66
CA PRO A 313 2.24 18.29 25.46
C PRO A 313 3.04 17.97 26.73
N ALA A 314 2.98 18.80 27.78
CA ALA A 314 3.61 18.51 29.06
C ALA A 314 2.98 17.31 29.79
N THR A 315 1.82 16.84 29.34
CA THR A 315 1.18 15.62 29.85
C THR A 315 1.86 14.33 29.40
N GLY A 316 2.80 14.40 28.45
CA GLY A 316 3.57 13.26 27.93
C GLY A 316 2.83 12.47 26.84
N GLY A 317 3.53 11.51 26.25
CA GLY A 317 3.01 10.64 25.19
C GLY A 317 3.24 11.18 23.77
N PHE A 318 3.78 12.39 23.61
CA PHE A 318 4.12 12.98 22.31
C PHE A 318 5.62 12.91 22.02
N GLU A 319 6.35 12.00 22.68
CA GLU A 319 7.79 11.87 22.52
C GLU A 319 8.16 11.42 21.10
N ASP A 320 9.30 11.93 20.63
CA ASP A 320 9.86 11.53 19.35
C ASP A 320 10.12 10.01 19.29
N GLY A 321 9.72 9.37 18.19
CA GLY A 321 9.91 7.96 17.89
C GLY A 321 9.14 6.97 18.77
N THR A 322 8.72 7.34 19.98
CA THR A 322 8.22 6.41 21.01
C THR A 322 6.89 6.81 21.64
N GLY A 323 6.41 8.03 21.39
CA GLY A 323 5.16 8.53 21.95
C GLY A 323 3.93 7.70 21.54
N ASN A 324 2.98 7.56 22.47
CA ASN A 324 1.71 6.85 22.30
C ASN A 324 0.48 7.78 22.15
N MET A 325 0.70 9.09 22.01
CA MET A 325 -0.31 10.12 21.75
C MET A 325 -0.19 10.71 20.35
N ARG A 326 0.51 10.03 19.43
CA ARG A 326 0.77 10.50 18.05
C ARG A 326 -0.46 11.13 17.39
N LEU A 327 -0.23 12.27 16.73
CA LEU A 327 -1.25 12.96 15.95
C LEU A 327 -0.98 12.81 14.45
N PRO A 328 -2.02 12.60 13.61
CA PRO A 328 -1.86 12.42 12.18
C PRO A 328 -1.26 13.61 11.45
N SER A 329 -0.44 13.34 10.45
CA SER A 329 0.04 14.35 9.50
C SER A 329 -0.85 14.55 8.27
N VAL A 330 -1.92 13.78 8.15
CA VAL A 330 -2.72 13.69 6.93
C VAL A 330 -4.21 13.73 7.22
N VAL A 331 -4.93 14.47 6.37
CA VAL A 331 -6.39 14.37 6.20
C VAL A 331 -6.64 13.60 4.91
N ILE A 332 -7.49 12.56 4.96
CA ILE A 332 -7.80 11.67 3.83
C ILE A 332 -9.28 11.73 3.45
N SER A 333 -9.58 11.43 2.20
CA SER A 333 -10.89 11.29 1.58
C SER A 333 -10.77 10.27 0.44
N GLU A 334 -11.89 9.90 -0.16
CA GLU A 334 -11.89 9.01 -1.32
C GLU A 334 -11.08 9.60 -2.48
N PHE A 335 -10.44 8.71 -3.24
CA PHE A 335 -9.94 9.00 -4.57
C PHE A 335 -11.15 9.06 -5.52
N THR A 336 -11.12 9.95 -6.49
CA THR A 336 -12.26 10.20 -7.38
C THR A 336 -11.88 9.97 -8.84
N GLY A 337 -12.87 9.66 -9.68
CA GLY A 337 -12.66 9.44 -11.11
C GLY A 337 -11.86 8.18 -11.41
N ALA A 338 -11.11 8.17 -12.51
CA ALA A 338 -10.23 7.07 -12.91
C ALA A 338 -9.19 6.78 -11.84
N ARG A 339 -8.64 7.83 -11.21
CA ARG A 339 -7.66 7.72 -10.12
C ARG A 339 -8.09 6.85 -8.92
N GLY A 340 -9.40 6.64 -8.75
CA GLY A 340 -9.97 5.89 -7.62
C GLY A 340 -10.79 4.67 -8.03
N ASP A 341 -10.63 4.15 -9.25
CA ASP A 341 -11.48 3.09 -9.79
C ASP A 341 -10.98 1.65 -9.49
N ILE A 342 -9.83 1.54 -8.81
CA ILE A 342 -9.30 0.28 -8.29
C ILE A 342 -9.78 0.09 -6.84
N SER A 343 -10.59 -0.94 -6.62
CA SER A 343 -11.10 -1.31 -5.30
C SER A 343 -10.18 -2.31 -4.62
N ILE A 344 -10.06 -2.23 -3.30
CA ILE A 344 -9.22 -3.15 -2.50
C ILE A 344 -9.79 -3.41 -1.12
N GLN A 345 -9.62 -4.64 -0.65
CA GLN A 345 -9.64 -4.99 0.77
C GLN A 345 -8.27 -5.48 1.21
N ALA A 346 -7.90 -5.16 2.44
CA ALA A 346 -6.58 -5.47 2.98
C ALA A 346 -6.68 -5.86 4.46
N ARG A 347 -6.11 -7.02 4.79
CA ARG A 347 -6.09 -7.57 6.14
C ARG A 347 -4.66 -7.86 6.57
N TYR A 348 -4.28 -7.30 7.72
CA TYR A 348 -3.03 -7.64 8.38
C TYR A 348 -3.23 -8.92 9.21
N THR A 349 -2.36 -9.90 9.03
CA THR A 349 -2.49 -11.23 9.67
C THR A 349 -1.71 -11.34 10.98
N GLY A 350 -0.89 -10.34 11.32
CA GLY A 350 0.08 -10.41 12.41
C GLY A 350 1.49 -10.82 11.96
N THR A 351 1.63 -11.37 10.75
CA THR A 351 2.92 -11.75 10.15
C THR A 351 3.05 -11.26 8.70
N GLY A 352 2.05 -10.55 8.20
CA GLY A 352 2.02 -10.07 6.84
C GLY A 352 0.66 -9.55 6.43
N TRP A 353 0.51 -9.38 5.12
CA TRP A 353 -0.67 -8.83 4.50
C TRP A 353 -1.36 -9.86 3.61
N VAL A 354 -2.69 -9.81 3.60
CA VAL A 354 -3.53 -10.40 2.56
C VAL A 354 -4.32 -9.26 1.95
N THR A 355 -4.22 -9.09 0.63
CA THR A 355 -4.98 -8.08 -0.10
C THR A 355 -5.68 -8.68 -1.29
N GLU A 356 -6.91 -8.25 -1.49
CA GLU A 356 -7.68 -8.54 -2.69
C GLU A 356 -8.04 -7.22 -3.36
N PHE A 357 -7.75 -7.10 -4.65
CA PHE A 357 -8.03 -5.88 -5.39
C PHE A 357 -8.50 -6.18 -6.81
N THR A 358 -9.32 -5.28 -7.32
CA THR A 358 -10.01 -5.44 -8.60
C THR A 358 -10.11 -4.12 -9.35
N ARG A 359 -10.09 -4.23 -10.67
CA ARG A 359 -10.41 -3.14 -11.60
C ARG A 359 -11.06 -3.74 -12.84
N LYS A 360 -11.77 -2.93 -13.62
CA LYS A 360 -12.19 -3.32 -14.97
C LYS A 360 -10.96 -3.66 -15.82
N MET A 361 -11.07 -4.71 -16.62
CA MET A 361 -10.07 -5.08 -17.63
C MET A 361 -9.86 -3.97 -18.67
N ASN A 362 -10.93 -3.24 -18.99
CA ASN A 362 -10.89 -2.05 -19.84
C ASN A 362 -11.76 -0.95 -19.24
N THR A 363 -11.11 0.09 -18.71
CA THR A 363 -11.78 1.26 -18.10
C THR A 363 -12.22 2.28 -19.15
N GLY A 364 -11.57 2.26 -20.32
CA GLY A 364 -11.70 3.28 -21.35
C GLY A 364 -10.86 4.53 -21.10
N ASP A 365 -10.08 4.59 -20.01
CA ASP A 365 -9.17 5.69 -19.73
C ASP A 365 -7.84 5.51 -20.51
N PRO A 366 -7.34 6.53 -21.24
CA PRO A 366 -6.05 6.48 -21.92
C PRO A 366 -4.81 6.50 -21.01
N ASP A 367 -4.99 6.63 -19.70
CA ASP A 367 -3.94 6.50 -18.67
C ASP A 367 -3.87 5.10 -18.05
N ASP A 368 -4.72 4.17 -18.53
CA ASP A 368 -4.86 2.83 -17.97
C ASP A 368 -4.40 1.75 -18.97
N VAL A 369 -3.80 0.67 -18.45
CA VAL A 369 -3.55 -0.51 -19.26
C VAL A 369 -4.85 -1.23 -19.60
N VAL A 370 -4.95 -1.82 -20.79
CA VAL A 370 -6.05 -2.74 -21.13
C VAL A 370 -5.56 -4.18 -20.94
N PHE A 371 -6.26 -4.94 -20.09
CA PHE A 371 -6.02 -6.37 -19.88
C PHE A 371 -6.75 -7.16 -20.97
N ASP A 372 -6.09 -7.38 -22.11
CA ASP A 372 -6.59 -8.23 -23.21
C ASP A 372 -6.16 -9.68 -22.99
N VAL A 373 -7.14 -10.57 -22.81
CA VAL A 373 -6.93 -12.01 -22.58
C VAL A 373 -6.18 -12.73 -23.72
N ASN A 374 -5.99 -12.08 -24.88
CA ASN A 374 -5.25 -12.62 -26.01
C ASN A 374 -3.78 -12.17 -26.06
N THR A 375 -3.37 -11.25 -25.19
CA THR A 375 -2.08 -10.57 -25.24
C THR A 375 -1.37 -10.66 -23.90
N ASP A 376 -0.17 -11.24 -23.88
CA ASP A 376 0.67 -11.25 -22.68
C ASP A 376 1.14 -9.83 -22.33
N LEU A 377 1.27 -9.55 -21.03
CA LEU A 377 1.67 -8.24 -20.52
C LEU A 377 2.83 -8.37 -19.54
N ASP A 378 3.93 -7.67 -19.79
CA ASP A 378 4.99 -7.57 -18.78
C ASP A 378 4.55 -6.63 -17.65
N PHE A 379 4.92 -6.92 -16.41
CA PHE A 379 4.63 -6.04 -15.28
C PHE A 379 5.77 -6.03 -14.26
N GLY A 380 5.76 -5.00 -13.40
CA GLY A 380 6.66 -4.89 -12.25
C GLY A 380 5.89 -4.92 -10.94
N LEU A 381 6.50 -5.45 -9.89
CA LEU A 381 5.99 -5.42 -8.52
C LEU A 381 7.01 -4.74 -7.59
N ALA A 382 6.52 -3.90 -6.70
CA ALA A 382 7.28 -3.32 -5.61
C ALA A 382 6.52 -3.43 -4.27
N ILE A 383 7.25 -3.72 -3.19
CA ILE A 383 6.72 -3.80 -1.81
C ILE A 383 7.51 -2.82 -0.93
N PHE A 384 6.81 -2.08 -0.08
CA PHE A 384 7.39 -1.08 0.81
C PHE A 384 6.90 -1.40 2.23
N ASN A 385 7.79 -1.86 3.11
CA ASN A 385 7.45 -2.00 4.53
C ASN A 385 8.01 -0.79 5.28
N ASN A 386 7.14 -0.06 5.98
CA ASN A 386 7.49 1.13 6.77
C ASN A 386 8.36 2.18 6.03
N ALA A 387 8.18 2.35 4.72
CA ALA A 387 9.13 3.10 3.89
C ALA A 387 8.50 4.17 2.99
N ALA A 388 9.06 5.38 2.96
CA ALA A 388 8.58 6.44 2.06
C ALA A 388 8.91 6.17 0.58
N ILE A 389 10.15 5.73 0.30
CA ILE A 389 10.62 5.45 -1.07
C ILE A 389 11.43 4.17 -1.19
N ALA A 390 12.03 3.64 -0.13
CA ALA A 390 12.70 2.35 -0.18
C ALA A 390 11.69 1.25 -0.43
N HIS A 391 12.01 0.33 -1.34
CA HIS A 391 11.13 -0.76 -1.72
C HIS A 391 11.89 -1.96 -2.21
N GLY A 392 11.35 -3.13 -1.88
CA GLY A 392 11.73 -4.38 -2.51
C GLY A 392 11.17 -4.41 -3.93
N ILE A 393 11.95 -4.93 -4.88
CA ILE A 393 11.58 -4.99 -6.28
C ILE A 393 11.59 -6.44 -6.76
N LYS A 394 10.57 -6.83 -7.52
CA LYS A 394 10.62 -8.02 -8.36
C LYS A 394 10.44 -7.63 -9.84
N PRO A 395 11.51 -7.70 -10.65
CA PRO A 395 11.43 -7.39 -12.06
C PRO A 395 11.11 -8.64 -12.90
N ASN A 396 10.89 -8.41 -14.20
CA ASN A 396 10.73 -9.43 -15.24
C ASN A 396 9.58 -10.40 -14.98
N LEU A 397 8.46 -9.86 -14.49
CA LEU A 397 7.23 -10.61 -14.36
C LEU A 397 6.41 -10.47 -15.63
N LYS A 398 5.77 -11.57 -16.02
CA LYS A 398 4.87 -11.64 -17.16
C LYS A 398 3.50 -12.10 -16.70
N MET A 399 2.47 -11.46 -17.21
CA MET A 399 1.08 -11.84 -17.04
C MET A 399 0.60 -12.52 -18.32
N THR A 400 0.05 -13.71 -18.18
CA THR A 400 -0.57 -14.51 -19.27
C THR A 400 -1.98 -14.90 -18.87
N TYR A 401 -2.77 -15.45 -19.79
CA TYR A 401 -4.19 -15.73 -19.56
C TYR A 401 -4.56 -17.16 -19.93
N VAL A 402 -5.42 -17.76 -19.10
CA VAL A 402 -6.15 -18.97 -19.48
C VAL A 402 -7.18 -18.59 -20.56
N LYS A 403 -7.07 -19.24 -21.72
CA LYS A 403 -7.86 -18.96 -22.92
C LYS A 403 -9.21 -19.65 -22.91
#